data_AF-A0A7W1SBN3-F1
#
_entry.id   AF-A0A7W1SBN3-F1
#
_cell.length_a   1.000
_cell.length_b   1.000
_cell.length_c   1.000
_cell.angle_alpha   90.00
_cell.angle_beta   90.00
_cell.angle_gamma   90.00
#
_symmetry.space_group_name_H-M   'P 1'
#
loop_
_entity.id
_entity.type
_entity.pdbx_description
1 polymer ?
#
loop_
_entity_poly.entity_id
_entity_poly.type
_entity_poly.pdbx_seq_one_letter_code
_entity_poly.pdbx_strand_id
1 'polypeptide(L)'
;MRVVSRIVGNVHRIRARVALLVLVGAAPAAAMFYLVTHHWVPLPYWDEWATPGKMFAAWCNGTLTLPDLVSQHNESRKLFPRLLYLALAAAGGWDVRKEMLVCFTSVCLIALLFYRLMRQTPGAAALSASIAWIAATFLCFSAVQLDNFLWGIQLEPFFPGLRCSPSQW
;
A
#
# COMPACT_ATOMS: atom_id res chain seq x y z
N MET A 1 -23.36 -32.57 -31.11
CA MET A 1 -23.88 -31.44 -30.29
C MET A 1 -23.69 -31.59 -28.77
N ARG A 2 -23.80 -32.78 -28.15
CA ARG A 2 -23.67 -32.95 -26.67
C ARG A 2 -22.27 -32.68 -26.06
N VAL A 3 -21.20 -32.83 -26.84
CA VAL A 3 -19.82 -32.61 -26.35
C VAL A 3 -19.49 -31.12 -26.28
N VAL A 4 -19.88 -30.34 -27.29
CA VAL A 4 -19.69 -28.89 -27.32
C VAL A 4 -20.47 -28.21 -26.19
N SER A 5 -21.71 -28.64 -25.91
CA SER A 5 -22.50 -28.08 -24.79
C SER A 5 -21.89 -28.40 -23.41
N ARG A 6 -21.27 -29.58 -23.23
CA ARG A 6 -20.53 -29.91 -21.99
C ARG A 6 -19.26 -29.07 -21.82
N ILE A 7 -18.50 -28.84 -22.89
CA ILE A 7 -17.28 -28.02 -22.84
C ILE A 7 -17.63 -26.57 -22.51
N VAL A 8 -18.64 -26.00 -23.20
CA VAL A 8 -19.11 -24.63 -22.93
C VAL A 8 -19.61 -24.50 -21.50
N GLY A 9 -20.40 -25.46 -21.00
CA GLY A 9 -20.88 -25.46 -19.61
C GLY A 9 -19.77 -25.59 -18.56
N ASN A 10 -18.68 -26.31 -18.87
CA ASN A 10 -17.51 -26.39 -17.98
C ASN A 10 -16.70 -25.10 -17.95
N VAL A 11 -16.52 -24.42 -19.09
CA VAL A 11 -15.84 -23.12 -19.13
C VAL A 11 -16.58 -22.06 -18.31
N HIS A 12 -17.92 -22.02 -18.40
CA HIS A 12 -18.73 -21.09 -17.60
C HIS A 12 -18.60 -21.38 -16.10
N ARG A 13 -18.63 -22.65 -15.69
CA ARG A 13 -18.45 -23.04 -14.28
C ARG A 13 -17.06 -22.70 -13.74
N ILE A 14 -16.01 -22.88 -14.55
CA ILE A 14 -14.64 -22.50 -14.15
C ILE A 14 -14.52 -20.99 -13.99
N ARG A 15 -15.04 -20.20 -14.94
CA ARG A 15 -15.06 -18.74 -14.86
C ARG A 15 -15.81 -18.22 -13.63
N ALA A 16 -17.00 -18.78 -13.35
CA ALA A 16 -17.78 -18.42 -12.18
C ALA A 16 -17.04 -18.71 -10.86
N ARG A 17 -16.36 -19.86 -10.76
CA ARG A 17 -15.56 -20.21 -9.57
C ARG A 17 -14.38 -19.27 -9.37
N VAL A 18 -13.65 -18.94 -10.44
CA VAL A 18 -12.53 -17.99 -10.36
C VAL A 18 -13.02 -16.60 -9.97
N ALA A 19 -14.14 -16.14 -10.56
CA ALA A 19 -14.75 -14.86 -10.19
C ALA A 19 -15.15 -14.83 -8.71
N LEU A 20 -15.75 -15.90 -8.19
CA LEU A 20 -16.09 -16.02 -6.77
C LEU A 20 -14.84 -15.94 -5.87
N LEU A 21 -13.76 -16.64 -6.22
CA LEU A 21 -12.50 -16.58 -5.46
C LEU A 21 -11.89 -15.17 -5.44
N VAL A 22 -11.95 -14.47 -6.57
CA VAL A 22 -11.50 -13.08 -6.67
C VAL A 22 -12.34 -12.16 -5.79
N LEU A 23 -13.67 -12.32 -5.81
CA LEU A 23 -14.58 -11.55 -4.96
C LEU A 23 -14.30 -11.78 -3.47
N VAL A 24 -14.09 -13.04 -3.07
CA VAL A 24 -13.75 -13.39 -1.68
C VAL A 24 -12.41 -12.76 -1.26
N GLY A 25 -11.38 -12.78 -2.10
CA GLY A 25 -10.09 -12.14 -1.77
C GLY A 25 -10.12 -10.60 -1.83
N ALA A 26 -11.03 -10.01 -2.62
CA ALA A 26 -11.21 -8.56 -2.66
C ALA A 26 -12.05 -8.02 -1.49
N ALA A 27 -12.90 -8.85 -0.87
CA ALA A 27 -13.76 -8.48 0.24
C ALA A 27 -13.03 -7.82 1.43
N PRO A 28 -11.91 -8.35 1.96
CA PRO A 28 -11.22 -7.70 3.09
C PRO A 28 -10.63 -6.34 2.71
N ALA A 29 -10.15 -6.16 1.47
CA ALA A 29 -9.70 -4.86 1.00
C ALA A 29 -10.85 -3.84 0.95
N ALA A 30 -12.01 -4.24 0.43
CA ALA A 30 -13.20 -3.37 0.40
C ALA A 30 -13.69 -3.00 1.81
N ALA A 31 -13.69 -3.96 2.73
CA ALA A 31 -14.03 -3.72 4.14
C ALA A 31 -13.04 -2.77 4.81
N MET A 32 -11.73 -2.96 4.58
CA MET A 32 -10.70 -2.05 5.11
C MET A 32 -10.84 -0.65 4.53
N PHE A 33 -11.12 -0.51 3.23
CA PHE A 33 -11.35 0.79 2.61
C PHE A 33 -12.53 1.53 3.26
N TYR A 34 -13.63 0.82 3.52
CA TYR A 34 -14.77 1.37 4.26
C TYR A 34 -14.35 1.83 5.66
N LEU A 35 -13.65 0.98 6.43
CA LEU A 35 -13.22 1.33 7.79
C LEU A 35 -12.28 2.55 7.80
N VAL A 36 -11.28 2.59 6.93
CA VAL A 36 -10.34 3.70 6.82
C VAL A 36 -11.07 5.00 6.48
N THR A 37 -11.92 5.00 5.46
CA THR A 37 -12.65 6.21 5.04
C THR A 37 -13.69 6.70 6.05
N HIS A 38 -14.18 5.81 6.93
CA HIS A 38 -15.06 6.19 8.03
C HIS A 38 -14.32 6.72 9.26
N HIS A 39 -13.07 6.32 9.49
CA HIS A 39 -12.31 6.64 10.72
C HIS A 39 -11.11 7.56 10.50
N TRP A 40 -10.74 7.90 9.27
CA TRP A 40 -9.61 8.78 8.99
C TRP A 40 -9.83 10.22 9.47
N VAL A 41 -8.73 10.86 9.88
CA VAL A 41 -8.71 12.26 10.32
C VAL A 41 -7.55 12.96 9.59
N PRO A 42 -7.73 14.20 9.09
CA PRO A 42 -6.67 14.96 8.43
C PRO A 42 -5.68 15.57 9.44
N LEU A 43 -5.24 14.78 10.43
CA LEU A 43 -4.29 15.22 11.44
C LEU A 43 -3.10 14.26 11.49
N PRO A 44 -1.88 14.80 11.56
CA PRO A 44 -0.70 13.97 11.71
C PRO A 44 -0.67 13.28 13.06
N TYR A 45 -0.17 12.05 13.05
CA TYR A 45 -0.06 11.16 14.19
C TYR A 45 1.41 10.83 14.47
N TRP A 46 1.81 10.96 15.75
CA TRP A 46 3.14 10.60 16.25
C TRP A 46 4.30 11.16 15.41
N ASP A 47 5.07 10.30 14.75
CA ASP A 47 6.29 10.64 14.03
C ASP A 47 6.02 11.50 12.79
N GLU A 48 4.77 11.56 12.32
CA GLU A 48 4.35 12.45 11.22
C GLU A 48 4.58 13.92 11.52
N TRP A 49 4.53 14.32 12.80
CA TRP A 49 4.90 15.68 13.21
C TRP A 49 6.37 15.98 12.94
N ALA A 50 7.24 14.97 13.02
CA ALA A 50 8.65 15.11 12.71
C ALA A 50 8.90 14.95 11.20
N THR A 51 8.46 13.84 10.61
CA THR A 51 8.59 13.53 9.18
C THR A 51 7.22 13.10 8.65
N PRO A 52 6.52 13.91 7.83
CA PRO A 52 7.01 15.10 7.11
C PRO A 52 6.80 16.46 7.80
N GLY A 53 6.19 16.56 8.99
CA GLY A 53 5.73 17.83 9.56
C GLY A 53 6.78 18.94 9.67
N LYS A 54 8.00 18.66 10.17
CA LYS A 54 9.10 19.64 10.22
C LYS A 54 9.56 20.09 8.84
N MET A 55 9.56 19.18 7.87
CA MET A 55 9.90 19.48 6.48
C MET A 55 8.87 20.43 5.88
N PHE A 56 7.58 20.23 6.13
CA PHE A 56 6.53 21.15 5.68
C PHE A 56 6.62 22.52 6.35
N ALA A 57 6.97 22.59 7.64
CA ALA A 57 7.23 23.86 8.29
C ALA A 57 8.39 24.63 7.63
N ALA A 58 9.51 23.95 7.31
CA ALA A 58 10.62 24.54 6.58
C ALA A 58 10.24 24.96 5.16
N TRP A 59 9.38 24.18 4.49
CA TRP A 59 8.88 24.50 3.15
C TRP A 59 8.02 25.76 3.15
N CYS A 60 7.05 25.86 4.07
CA CYS A 60 6.19 27.03 4.22
C CYS A 60 6.98 28.30 4.57
N ASN A 61 8.08 28.17 5.33
CA ASN A 61 8.96 29.30 5.68
C ASN A 61 9.99 29.64 4.58
N GLY A 62 10.03 28.87 3.49
CA GLY A 62 11.02 29.07 2.42
C GLY A 62 12.46 28.71 2.80
N THR A 63 12.65 27.99 3.90
CA THR A 63 13.98 27.60 4.41
C THR A 63 14.35 26.16 4.07
N LEU A 64 13.51 25.43 3.33
CA LEU A 64 13.77 24.05 2.95
C LEU A 64 14.95 23.97 1.98
N THR A 65 15.98 23.22 2.34
CA THR A 65 17.17 23.02 1.52
C THR A 65 17.25 21.60 0.94
N LEU A 66 18.04 21.41 -0.13
CA LEU A 66 18.28 20.06 -0.69
C LEU A 66 18.93 19.09 0.33
N PRO A 67 19.92 19.51 1.16
CA PRO A 67 20.42 18.69 2.26
C PRO A 67 19.33 18.19 3.22
N ASP A 68 18.30 19.01 3.50
CA ASP A 68 17.21 18.60 4.39
C ASP A 68 16.44 17.39 3.84
N LEU A 69 16.34 17.27 2.51
CA LEU A 69 15.67 16.13 1.86
C LEU A 69 16.46 14.82 1.98
N VAL A 70 17.80 14.89 1.99
CA VAL A 70 18.69 13.71 2.07
C VAL A 70 19.21 13.48 3.49
N SER A 71 18.83 14.36 4.43
CA SER A 71 19.23 14.29 5.84
C SER A 71 18.83 12.95 6.46
N GLN A 72 19.68 12.43 7.34
CA GLN A 72 19.41 11.21 8.06
C GLN A 72 18.29 11.44 9.08
N HIS A 73 17.33 10.53 9.12
CA HIS A 73 16.30 10.48 10.14
C HIS A 73 16.22 9.05 10.67
N ASN A 74 16.57 8.88 11.94
CA ASN A 74 16.86 7.59 12.56
C ASN A 74 17.93 6.82 11.76
N GLU A 75 17.68 5.57 11.41
CA GLU A 75 18.65 4.70 10.71
C GLU A 75 18.63 4.86 9.18
N SER A 76 17.80 5.75 8.64
CA SER A 76 17.54 5.82 7.20
C SER A 76 17.58 7.24 6.62
N ARG A 77 17.91 7.33 5.33
CA ARG A 77 17.74 8.54 4.53
C ARG A 77 16.45 8.43 3.72
N LYS A 78 15.49 9.28 4.05
CA LYS A 78 14.10 9.21 3.55
C LYS A 78 13.87 10.09 2.32
N LEU A 79 14.80 10.09 1.36
CA LEU A 79 14.73 10.96 0.18
C LEU A 79 13.44 10.74 -0.63
N PHE A 80 13.14 9.49 -1.01
CA PHE A 80 11.97 9.18 -1.83
C PHE A 80 10.64 9.48 -1.11
N PRO A 81 10.44 9.06 0.17
CA PRO A 81 9.27 9.47 0.92
C PRO A 81 9.10 10.99 0.99
N ARG A 82 10.16 11.75 1.28
CA ARG A 82 10.12 13.23 1.35
C ARG A 82 9.72 13.89 0.03
N LEU A 83 10.24 13.38 -1.10
CA LEU A 83 9.82 13.86 -2.41
C LEU A 83 8.35 13.56 -2.69
N LEU A 84 7.86 12.38 -2.29
CA LEU A 84 6.46 12.01 -2.44
C LEU A 84 5.55 12.91 -1.59
N TYR A 85 5.90 13.16 -0.32
CA TYR A 85 5.18 14.09 0.56
C TYR A 85 5.09 15.50 -0.07
N LEU A 86 6.20 16.04 -0.60
CA LEU A 86 6.19 17.33 -1.28
C LEU A 86 5.31 17.33 -2.54
N ALA A 87 5.35 16.27 -3.34
CA ALA A 87 4.50 16.14 -4.53
C ALA A 87 3.00 16.11 -4.15
N LEU A 88 2.64 15.36 -3.10
CA LEU A 88 1.27 15.31 -2.59
C LEU A 88 0.82 16.65 -2.00
N ALA A 89 1.71 17.35 -1.31
CA ALA A 89 1.41 18.65 -0.72
C ALA A 89 1.34 19.78 -1.77
N ALA A 90 2.11 19.70 -2.85
CA ALA A 90 1.98 20.59 -4.00
C ALA A 90 0.59 20.44 -4.66
N ALA A 91 0.01 19.25 -4.61
CA ALA A 91 -1.35 18.96 -5.08
C ALA A 91 -2.41 19.34 -4.04
N GLY A 92 -2.49 20.62 -3.67
CA GLY A 92 -3.57 21.15 -2.82
C GLY A 92 -3.34 21.03 -1.31
N GLY A 93 -2.11 21.29 -0.85
CA GLY A 93 -1.75 21.39 0.56
C GLY A 93 -1.47 20.05 1.24
N TRP A 94 -0.88 20.11 2.44
CA TRP A 94 -0.65 18.91 3.24
C TRP A 94 -1.97 18.40 3.83
N ASP A 95 -2.32 17.16 3.44
CA ASP A 95 -3.44 16.41 3.99
C ASP A 95 -2.99 14.95 4.12
N VAL A 96 -2.85 14.48 5.37
CA VAL A 96 -2.36 13.14 5.70
C VAL A 96 -3.24 12.05 5.06
N ARG A 97 -4.52 12.33 4.78
CA ARG A 97 -5.39 11.37 4.10
C ARG A 97 -4.92 11.04 2.69
N LYS A 98 -4.22 11.95 2.01
CA LYS A 98 -3.59 11.68 0.70
C LYS A 98 -2.51 10.60 0.84
N GLU A 99 -1.72 10.69 1.90
CA GLU A 99 -0.67 9.73 2.23
C GLU A 99 -1.28 8.36 2.59
N MET A 100 -2.33 8.34 3.41
CA MET A 100 -3.10 7.13 3.74
C MET A 100 -3.67 6.45 2.48
N LEU A 101 -4.20 7.22 1.51
CA LEU A 101 -4.69 6.68 0.23
C LEU A 101 -3.56 6.08 -0.61
N VAL A 102 -2.39 6.73 -0.64
CA VAL A 102 -1.21 6.19 -1.32
C VAL A 102 -0.76 4.88 -0.65
N CYS A 103 -0.76 4.80 0.68
CA CYS A 103 -0.51 3.55 1.39
C CYS A 103 -1.50 2.46 0.99
N PHE A 104 -2.80 2.75 1.09
CA PHE A 104 -3.85 1.78 0.80
C PHE A 104 -3.76 1.25 -0.64
N THR A 105 -3.62 2.16 -1.61
CA THR A 105 -3.47 1.79 -3.03
C THR A 105 -2.19 1.01 -3.30
N SER A 106 -1.09 1.31 -2.60
CA SER A 106 0.16 0.56 -2.70
C SER A 106 0.00 -0.88 -2.21
N VAL A 107 -0.67 -1.09 -1.07
CA VAL A 107 -0.95 -2.46 -0.57
C VAL A 107 -1.87 -3.22 -1.53
N CYS A 108 -2.89 -2.57 -2.10
CA CYS A 108 -3.71 -3.19 -3.14
C CYS A 108 -2.89 -3.60 -4.38
N LEU A 109 -1.98 -2.74 -4.82
CA LEU A 109 -1.09 -3.04 -5.95
C LEU A 109 -0.15 -4.20 -5.63
N ILE A 110 0.45 -4.22 -4.43
CA ILE A 110 1.30 -5.32 -3.98
C ILE A 110 0.51 -6.64 -3.95
N ALA A 111 -0.72 -6.63 -3.44
CA ALA A 111 -1.58 -7.81 -3.44
C ALA A 111 -1.88 -8.31 -4.87
N LEU A 112 -2.14 -7.40 -5.81
CA LEU A 112 -2.36 -7.75 -7.22
C LEU A 112 -1.10 -8.32 -7.89
N LEU A 113 0.06 -7.69 -7.65
CA LEU A 113 1.34 -8.16 -8.17
C LEU A 113 1.70 -9.53 -7.59
N PHE A 114 1.44 -9.74 -6.30
CA PHE A 114 1.60 -11.04 -5.64
C PHE A 114 0.74 -12.12 -6.31
N TYR A 115 -0.53 -11.84 -6.62
CA TYR A 115 -1.38 -12.76 -7.38
C TYR A 115 -0.77 -13.10 -8.74
N ARG A 116 -0.32 -12.08 -9.49
CA ARG A 116 0.28 -12.27 -10.82
C ARG A 116 1.54 -13.13 -10.75
N LEU A 117 2.39 -12.90 -9.75
CA LEU A 117 3.61 -13.67 -9.53
C LEU A 117 3.30 -15.15 -9.24
N MET A 118 2.34 -15.41 -8.35
CA MET A 118 1.89 -16.78 -8.03
C MET A 118 1.28 -17.49 -9.24
N ARG A 119 0.59 -16.76 -10.12
CA ARG A 119 0.03 -17.31 -11.37
C ARG A 119 1.08 -17.61 -12.43
N GLN A 120 2.27 -17.00 -12.35
CA GLN A 120 3.37 -17.20 -13.28
C GLN A 120 4.40 -18.23 -12.77
N THR A 121 4.31 -18.66 -11.52
CA THR A 121 5.24 -19.65 -10.94
C THR A 121 5.05 -21.02 -11.62
N PRO A 122 6.11 -21.58 -12.25
CA PRO A 122 6.04 -22.90 -12.86
C PRO A 122 5.63 -23.97 -11.85
N GLY A 123 4.66 -24.81 -12.21
CA GLY A 123 4.17 -25.90 -11.34
C GLY A 123 3.09 -25.47 -10.32
N ALA A 124 2.79 -24.18 -10.18
CA ALA A 124 1.70 -23.73 -9.31
C ALA A 124 0.34 -23.95 -9.98
N ALA A 125 -0.57 -24.67 -9.31
CA ALA A 125 -1.95 -24.78 -9.76
C ALA A 125 -2.68 -23.44 -9.61
N ALA A 126 -3.58 -23.12 -10.56
CA ALA A 126 -4.37 -21.89 -10.50
C ALA A 126 -5.19 -21.75 -9.19
N LEU A 127 -5.61 -22.88 -8.62
CA LEU A 127 -6.32 -22.94 -7.34
C LEU A 127 -5.40 -22.60 -6.16
N SER A 128 -4.19 -23.17 -6.09
CA SER A 128 -3.27 -22.89 -4.98
C SER A 128 -2.81 -21.43 -4.99
N ALA A 129 -2.53 -20.86 -6.18
CA ALA A 129 -2.23 -19.44 -6.32
C ALA A 129 -3.38 -18.53 -5.84
N SER A 130 -4.63 -18.93 -6.11
CA SER A 130 -5.81 -18.16 -5.67
C SER A 130 -6.03 -18.26 -4.16
N ILE A 131 -5.82 -19.44 -3.56
CA ILE A 131 -5.90 -19.64 -2.11
C ILE A 131 -4.81 -18.83 -1.39
N ALA A 132 -3.56 -18.90 -1.87
CA ALA A 132 -2.45 -18.14 -1.29
C ALA A 132 -2.70 -16.63 -1.36
N TRP A 133 -3.25 -16.14 -2.47
CA TRP A 133 -3.62 -14.75 -2.62
C TRP A 133 -4.75 -14.33 -1.67
N ILE A 134 -5.80 -15.15 -1.54
CA ILE A 134 -6.88 -14.89 -0.56
C ILE A 134 -6.29 -14.80 0.85
N ALA A 135 -5.45 -15.76 1.25
CA ALA A 135 -4.81 -15.72 2.56
C ALA A 135 -3.97 -14.45 2.77
N ALA A 136 -3.19 -14.04 1.75
CA ALA A 136 -2.42 -12.80 1.80
C ALA A 136 -3.31 -11.56 1.94
N THR A 137 -4.41 -11.45 1.18
CA THR A 137 -5.35 -10.33 1.30
C THR A 137 -6.02 -10.26 2.67
N PHE A 138 -6.40 -11.40 3.25
CA PHE A 138 -6.96 -11.43 4.60
C PHE A 138 -5.95 -11.01 5.67
N LEU A 139 -4.67 -11.36 5.50
CA LEU A 139 -3.61 -10.95 6.42
C LEU A 139 -3.32 -9.45 6.32
N CYS A 140 -3.11 -8.96 5.09
CA CYS A 140 -2.78 -7.55 4.81
C CYS A 140 -3.92 -6.59 5.16
N PHE A 141 -5.18 -6.99 4.99
CA PHE A 141 -6.35 -6.16 5.28
C PHE A 141 -7.13 -6.66 6.52
N SER A 142 -6.43 -7.32 7.45
CA SER A 142 -7.02 -7.72 8.73
C SER A 142 -7.35 -6.49 9.60
N ALA A 143 -8.36 -6.60 10.47
CA ALA A 143 -8.77 -5.49 11.34
C ALA A 143 -7.64 -4.96 12.25
N VAL A 144 -6.66 -5.81 12.58
CA VAL A 144 -5.46 -5.43 13.35
C VAL A 144 -4.59 -4.42 12.59
N GLN A 145 -4.66 -4.38 11.25
CA GLN A 145 -3.94 -3.43 10.42
C GLN A 145 -4.63 -2.08 10.29
N LEU A 146 -5.82 -1.89 10.88
CA LEU A 146 -6.58 -0.64 10.75
C LEU A 146 -5.76 0.57 11.19
N ASP A 147 -5.12 0.50 12.36
CA ASP A 147 -4.30 1.60 12.87
C ASP A 147 -3.14 1.94 11.91
N ASN A 148 -2.53 0.92 11.28
CA ASN A 148 -1.48 1.14 10.29
C ASN A 148 -2.00 1.85 9.04
N PHE A 149 -3.23 1.57 8.58
CA PHE A 149 -3.82 2.29 7.45
C PHE A 149 -4.28 3.71 7.79
N LEU A 150 -4.45 4.02 9.08
CA LEU A 150 -4.79 5.35 9.56
C LEU A 150 -3.56 6.24 9.77
N TRP A 151 -2.34 5.75 9.51
CA TRP A 151 -1.10 6.51 9.59
C TRP A 151 -0.48 6.65 8.19
N GLY A 152 -0.36 7.87 7.68
CA GLY A 152 0.28 8.17 6.39
C GLY A 152 1.77 7.81 6.35
N ILE A 153 2.46 7.84 7.50
CA ILE A 153 3.88 7.50 7.61
C ILE A 153 4.20 6.06 7.17
N GLN A 154 3.21 5.17 7.11
CA GLN A 154 3.41 3.81 6.61
C GLN A 154 3.80 3.74 5.13
N LEU A 155 3.89 4.88 4.43
CA LEU A 155 4.45 4.92 3.09
C LEU A 155 5.98 4.79 3.12
N GLU A 156 6.64 5.17 4.22
CA GLU A 156 8.10 5.18 4.31
C GLU A 156 8.72 3.78 4.15
N PRO A 157 8.21 2.71 4.81
CA PRO A 157 8.76 1.37 4.66
C PRO A 157 8.64 0.77 3.26
N PHE A 158 7.77 1.31 2.39
CA PHE A 158 7.66 0.83 1.00
C PHE A 158 8.86 1.24 0.13
N PHE A 159 9.62 2.24 0.56
CA PHE A 159 10.81 2.68 -0.14
C PHE A 159 12.06 2.05 0.50
N PRO A 160 12.99 1.51 -0.31
CA PRO A 160 14.26 1.03 0.23
C PRO A 160 15.02 2.21 0.84
N GLY A 161 15.35 2.10 2.13
CA GLY A 161 16.20 3.06 2.81
C GLY A 161 17.63 2.98 2.29
N LEU A 162 18.23 4.13 1.96
CA LEU A 162 19.67 4.19 1.74
C LEU A 162 20.37 4.10 3.10
N ARG A 163 21.02 2.96 3.35
CA ARG A 163 21.81 2.73 4.57
C ARG A 163 22.94 3.75 4.65
N CYS A 164 23.10 4.39 5.80
CA CYS A 164 24.29 5.15 6.11
C CYS A 164 25.08 4.44 7.22
N SER A 165 26.39 4.35 7.06
CA SER A 165 27.29 4.07 8.18
C SER A 165 27.13 5.19 9.22
N PRO A 166 27.14 4.89 10.53
CA PRO A 166 27.22 5.92 11.55
C PRO A 166 28.62 6.53 11.49
N SER A 167 28.82 7.52 10.62
CA SER A 167 29.91 8.47 10.77
C SER A 167 29.29 9.74 11.36
N GLN A 168 29.85 10.16 12.50
CA GLN A 168 29.65 11.43 13.22
C GLN A 168 28.86 11.32 14.53
N TRP A 169 29.55 10.77 15.53
CA TRP A 169 29.85 11.56 16.73
C TRP A 169 31.03 12.48 16.40
#